data_AF-A0A437UQE8-F1
#
_entry.id   AF-A0A437UQE8-F1
#
_cell.length_a   1.000
_cell.length_b   1.000
_cell.length_c   1.000
_cell.angle_alpha   90.00
_cell.angle_beta   90.00
_cell.angle_gamma   90.00
#
_symmetry.space_group_name_H-M   'P 1'
#
loop_
_entity.id
_entity.type
_entity.pdbx_description
1 polymer ?
#
loop_
_entity_poly.entity_id
_entity_poly.type
_entity_poly.pdbx_seq_one_letter_code
_entity_poly.pdbx_strand_id
1 'polypeptide(L)'
;MRLIKYAGSFPLGNQDLLQNIEEGKAFFGEIYYWYKSKLNEYLLTIPFKDLNFDELFKQFRNLFLKELKKLDSATYPITFEWLDGQFKRVVYDPIFVQAIERMTEVNQERSYFMNYVKKRQWNVTEQFWSYLQEYGEVRVTEINSPYAEKLIPIDFVEKCHLKIVK
;
A
#
# COMPACT_ATOMS: atom_id res chain seq x y z
N MET A 1 10.74 27.34 -13.88
CA MET A 1 10.41 26.15 -13.08
C MET A 1 11.43 25.07 -13.39
N ARG A 2 12.22 24.62 -12.40
CA ARG A 2 13.16 23.52 -12.55
C ARG A 2 12.36 22.21 -12.51
N LEU A 3 12.25 21.55 -13.66
CA LEU A 3 11.75 20.19 -13.75
C LEU A 3 12.70 19.27 -12.99
N ILE A 4 12.12 18.47 -12.11
CA ILE A 4 12.78 17.56 -11.18
C ILE A 4 13.71 16.62 -11.97
N LYS A 5 15.00 16.65 -11.64
CA LYS A 5 15.99 15.69 -12.17
C LYS A 5 15.65 14.30 -11.64
N TYR A 6 15.33 13.40 -12.57
CA TYR A 6 15.20 11.97 -12.35
C TYR A 6 16.48 11.42 -11.68
N ALA A 7 16.36 10.91 -10.45
CA ALA A 7 17.40 10.14 -9.79
C ALA A 7 16.91 8.69 -9.70
N GLY A 8 17.24 7.94 -10.75
CA GLY A 8 16.92 6.52 -10.92
C GLY A 8 17.67 6.00 -12.14
N SER A 9 19.00 6.11 -12.09
CA SER A 9 20.06 5.42 -12.86
C SER A 9 19.88 4.99 -14.33
N PHE A 10 18.84 5.39 -15.05
CA PHE A 10 18.82 5.33 -16.52
C PHE A 10 18.26 6.65 -17.04
N PRO A 11 19.07 7.45 -17.76
CA PRO A 11 18.61 8.70 -18.33
C PRO A 11 17.42 8.41 -19.26
N LEU A 12 16.35 9.20 -19.14
CA LEU A 12 15.31 9.33 -20.16
C LEU A 12 16.01 9.44 -21.52
N GLY A 13 15.79 8.46 -22.40
CA GLY A 13 16.45 8.40 -23.71
C GLY A 13 17.68 7.49 -23.81
N ASN A 14 17.93 6.60 -22.85
CA ASN A 14 18.95 5.56 -23.04
C ASN A 14 18.43 4.54 -24.08
N GLN A 15 18.84 4.72 -25.34
CA GLN A 15 18.55 3.81 -26.46
C GLN A 15 19.32 2.49 -26.37
N ASP A 16 19.92 2.20 -25.22
CA ASP A 16 20.58 0.93 -24.99
C ASP A 16 19.58 -0.20 -25.18
N LEU A 17 20.05 -1.24 -25.84
CA LEU A 17 19.25 -2.38 -26.26
C LEU A 17 19.72 -3.60 -25.51
N LEU A 18 18.77 -4.29 -24.88
CA LEU A 18 18.94 -5.63 -24.35
C LEU A 18 18.89 -6.58 -25.55
N GLN A 19 20.00 -7.27 -25.81
CA GLN A 19 20.25 -8.00 -27.04
C GLN A 19 19.66 -9.41 -27.02
N ASN A 20 19.50 -9.99 -25.85
CA ASN A 20 19.12 -11.39 -25.66
C ASN A 20 18.26 -11.59 -24.40
N ILE A 21 17.78 -12.82 -24.24
CA ILE A 21 16.88 -13.23 -23.17
C ILE A 21 17.54 -13.08 -21.80
N GLU A 22 18.83 -13.39 -21.70
CA GLU A 22 19.60 -13.33 -20.46
C GLU A 22 19.70 -11.90 -19.94
N GLU A 23 20.06 -10.95 -20.80
CA GLU A 23 20.08 -9.52 -20.49
C GLU A 23 18.69 -9.01 -20.11
N GLY A 24 17.66 -9.40 -20.87
CA GLY A 24 16.27 -9.08 -20.57
C GLY A 24 15.84 -9.52 -19.17
N LYS A 25 16.10 -10.78 -18.82
CA LYS A 25 15.76 -11.35 -17.50
C LYS A 25 16.59 -10.74 -16.38
N ALA A 26 17.87 -10.48 -16.60
CA ALA A 26 18.75 -9.84 -15.62
C ALA A 26 18.21 -8.45 -15.26
N PHE A 27 17.95 -7.61 -16.27
CA PHE A 27 17.38 -6.28 -16.04
C PHE A 27 15.99 -6.35 -15.40
N PHE A 28 15.12 -7.25 -15.85
CA PHE A 28 13.79 -7.45 -15.25
C PHE A 28 13.86 -7.85 -13.76
N GLY A 29 14.89 -8.60 -13.38
CA GLY A 29 15.18 -8.94 -11.99
C GLY A 29 15.64 -7.74 -11.16
N GLU A 30 16.51 -6.88 -11.71
CA GLU A 30 16.97 -5.67 -11.03
C GLU A 30 15.80 -4.71 -10.74
N ILE A 31 14.98 -4.43 -11.75
CA ILE A 31 13.82 -3.53 -11.57
C ILE A 31 12.80 -4.14 -10.60
N TYR A 32 12.65 -5.47 -10.52
CA TYR A 32 11.80 -6.10 -9.51
C TYR A 32 12.19 -5.71 -8.09
N TYR A 33 13.49 -5.83 -7.74
CA TYR A 33 13.95 -5.47 -6.40
C TYR A 33 13.84 -3.97 -6.14
N TRP A 34 14.08 -3.15 -7.16
CA TRP A 34 13.94 -1.70 -7.03
C TRP A 34 12.49 -1.27 -6.76
N TYR A 35 11.54 -1.75 -7.57
CA TYR A 35 10.11 -1.45 -7.36
C TYR A 35 9.57 -2.09 -6.07
N LYS A 36 10.10 -3.25 -5.66
CA LYS A 36 9.79 -3.83 -4.34
C LYS A 36 10.23 -2.90 -3.22
N SER A 37 11.44 -2.33 -3.29
CA SER A 37 11.92 -1.38 -2.28
C SER A 37 11.03 -0.14 -2.24
N LYS A 38 10.71 0.44 -3.40
CA LYS A 38 9.80 1.58 -3.50
C LYS A 38 8.43 1.31 -2.88
N LEU A 39 7.84 0.14 -3.18
CA LEU A 39 6.56 -0.26 -2.58
C LEU A 39 6.71 -0.37 -1.06
N ASN A 40 7.76 -1.02 -0.58
CA ASN A 40 7.99 -1.19 0.84
C ASN A 40 8.19 0.15 1.56
N GLU A 41 9.01 1.04 1.01
CA GLU A 41 9.22 2.40 1.52
C GLU A 41 7.90 3.18 1.58
N TYR A 42 7.08 3.09 0.53
CA TYR A 42 5.76 3.70 0.53
C TYR A 42 4.86 3.14 1.64
N LEU A 43 4.78 1.81 1.77
CA LEU A 43 3.94 1.16 2.78
C LEU A 43 4.40 1.48 4.22
N LEU A 44 5.70 1.73 4.44
CA LEU A 44 6.21 2.18 5.74
C LEU A 44 5.76 3.59 6.13
N THR A 45 5.32 4.41 5.18
CA THR A 45 4.75 5.74 5.47
C THR A 45 3.29 5.70 5.90
N ILE A 46 2.66 4.52 5.86
CA ILE A 46 1.24 4.35 6.17
C ILE A 46 1.06 4.44 7.69
N PRO A 47 0.17 5.31 8.19
CA PRO A 47 -0.04 5.48 9.63
C PRO A 47 -0.85 4.35 10.26
N PHE A 48 -1.43 3.46 9.45
CA PHE A 48 -2.32 2.38 9.85
C PHE A 48 -1.54 1.11 10.20
N LYS A 49 -1.23 0.92 11.50
CA LYS A 49 -0.38 -0.16 12.02
C LYS A 49 -1.04 -1.53 12.06
N ASP A 50 -2.36 -1.57 11.95
CA ASP A 50 -3.19 -2.77 11.86
C ASP A 50 -3.31 -3.31 10.44
N LEU A 51 -2.88 -2.56 9.41
CA LEU A 51 -2.86 -3.05 8.04
C LEU A 51 -1.72 -4.04 7.82
N ASN A 52 -2.06 -5.19 7.24
CA ASN A 52 -1.10 -6.16 6.74
C ASN A 52 -1.09 -6.13 5.19
N PHE A 53 0.10 -6.02 4.60
CA PHE A 53 0.32 -5.99 3.15
C PHE A 53 1.06 -7.23 2.62
N ASP A 54 1.21 -8.29 3.40
CA ASP A 54 1.87 -9.54 3.01
C ASP A 54 1.24 -10.14 1.74
N GLU A 55 -0.09 -10.06 1.64
CA GLU A 55 -0.81 -10.55 0.47
C GLU A 55 -0.46 -9.74 -0.79
N LEU A 56 -0.32 -8.42 -0.68
CA LEU A 56 0.13 -7.58 -1.80
C LEU A 56 1.53 -7.96 -2.25
N PHE A 57 2.47 -8.21 -1.32
CA PHE A 57 3.81 -8.65 -1.69
C PHE A 57 3.84 -10.04 -2.33
N LYS A 58 2.95 -10.94 -1.89
CA LYS A 58 2.76 -12.25 -2.51
C LYS A 58 2.25 -12.11 -3.93
N GLN A 59 1.24 -11.26 -4.15
CA GLN A 59 0.70 -10.96 -5.48
C GLN A 59 1.76 -10.31 -6.38
N PHE A 60 2.51 -9.33 -5.88
CA PHE A 60 3.62 -8.67 -6.58
C PHE A 60 4.67 -9.68 -7.07
N ARG A 61 5.08 -10.60 -6.19
CA ARG A 61 6.00 -11.70 -6.54
C ARG A 61 5.41 -12.61 -7.62
N ASN A 62 4.13 -12.96 -7.51
CA ASN A 62 3.48 -13.86 -8.47
C ASN A 62 3.37 -13.22 -9.86
N LEU A 63 2.99 -11.94 -9.94
CA LEU A 63 2.97 -11.17 -11.19
C LEU A 63 4.37 -11.08 -11.80
N PHE A 64 5.38 -10.78 -11.00
CA PHE A 64 6.78 -10.78 -11.45
C PHE A 64 7.19 -12.13 -12.06
N LEU A 65 6.97 -13.24 -11.35
CA LEU A 65 7.35 -14.57 -11.85
C LEU A 65 6.60 -14.94 -13.14
N LYS A 66 5.34 -14.49 -13.27
CA LYS A 66 4.54 -14.70 -14.48
C LYS A 66 5.10 -13.92 -15.66
N GLU A 67 5.40 -12.63 -15.48
CA GLU A 67 5.92 -11.79 -16.55
C GLU A 67 7.37 -12.14 -16.91
N LEU A 68 8.20 -12.53 -15.94
CA LEU A 68 9.57 -13.00 -16.17
C LEU A 68 9.61 -14.19 -17.14
N LYS A 69 8.64 -15.12 -17.04
CA LYS A 69 8.52 -16.25 -17.98
C LYS A 69 8.14 -15.82 -19.38
N LYS A 70 7.41 -14.72 -19.56
CA LYS A 70 7.03 -14.24 -20.90
C LYS A 70 8.22 -13.69 -21.68
N LEU A 71 9.30 -13.32 -21.01
CA LEU A 71 10.53 -12.86 -21.67
C LEU A 71 11.21 -13.95 -22.49
N ASP A 72 10.92 -15.23 -22.23
CA ASP A 72 11.38 -16.37 -23.06
C ASP A 72 10.79 -16.34 -24.48
N SER A 73 9.69 -15.62 -24.68
CA SER A 73 8.99 -15.50 -25.97
C SER A 73 9.02 -14.09 -26.54
N ALA A 74 9.80 -13.18 -25.94
CA ALA A 74 9.96 -11.83 -26.44
C ALA A 74 10.88 -11.79 -27.66
N THR A 75 10.61 -10.88 -28.60
CA THR A 75 11.49 -10.61 -29.73
C THR A 75 12.55 -9.59 -29.34
N TYR A 76 13.82 -9.97 -29.44
CA TYR A 76 14.96 -9.10 -29.14
C TYR A 76 15.54 -8.49 -30.43
N PRO A 77 16.17 -7.31 -30.35
CA PRO A 77 16.46 -6.55 -29.14
C PRO A 77 15.26 -5.75 -28.60
N ILE A 78 15.23 -5.54 -27.29
CA ILE A 78 14.24 -4.68 -26.60
C ILE A 78 14.93 -3.52 -25.89
N THR A 79 14.26 -2.37 -25.78
CA THR A 79 14.81 -1.24 -25.02
C THR A 79 14.58 -1.41 -23.52
N PHE A 80 15.49 -0.87 -22.71
CA PHE A 80 15.30 -0.78 -21.25
C PHE A 80 13.99 -0.07 -20.88
N GLU A 81 13.68 1.04 -21.56
CA GLU A 81 12.46 1.83 -21.32
C GLU A 81 11.19 1.01 -21.59
N TRP A 82 11.17 0.24 -22.68
CA TRP A 82 10.02 -0.61 -22.97
C TRP A 82 9.82 -1.65 -21.87
N LEU A 83 10.90 -2.30 -21.43
CA LEU A 83 10.83 -3.36 -20.43
C LEU A 83 10.45 -2.82 -19.04
N ASP A 84 10.99 -1.67 -18.63
CA ASP A 84 10.57 -0.95 -17.41
C ASP A 84 9.10 -0.53 -17.48
N GLY A 85 8.66 0.04 -18.60
CA GLY A 85 7.27 0.43 -18.82
C GLY A 85 6.30 -0.75 -18.75
N GLN A 86 6.67 -1.91 -19.33
CA GLN A 86 5.90 -3.14 -19.20
C GLN A 86 5.85 -3.64 -17.76
N PHE A 87 6.99 -3.69 -17.08
CA PHE A 87 7.05 -4.09 -15.67
C PHE A 87 6.14 -3.23 -14.82
N LYS A 88 6.25 -1.91 -14.96
CA LYS A 88 5.46 -0.96 -14.19
C LYS A 88 3.97 -1.18 -14.40
N ARG A 89 3.54 -1.23 -15.66
CA ARG A 89 2.12 -1.37 -16.03
C ARG A 89 1.50 -2.69 -15.57
N VAL A 90 2.24 -3.79 -15.65
CA VAL A 90 1.67 -5.14 -15.47
C VAL A 90 1.94 -5.72 -14.08
N VAL A 91 3.05 -5.31 -13.44
CA VAL A 91 3.48 -5.85 -12.14
C VAL A 91 3.29 -4.83 -11.02
N TYR A 92 3.81 -3.62 -11.18
CA TYR A 92 3.86 -2.64 -10.09
C TYR A 92 2.55 -1.88 -9.88
N ASP A 93 2.05 -1.19 -10.91
CA ASP A 93 0.89 -0.32 -10.82
C ASP A 93 -0.36 -1.05 -10.29
N PRO A 94 -0.69 -2.29 -10.70
CA PRO A 94 -1.84 -3.01 -10.16
C PRO A 94 -1.75 -3.28 -8.65
N ILE A 95 -0.55 -3.49 -8.12
CA ILE A 95 -0.34 -3.70 -6.68
C ILE A 95 -0.39 -2.38 -5.93
N PHE A 96 0.22 -1.34 -6.50
CA PHE A 96 0.23 -0.01 -5.92
C PHE A 96 -1.18 0.60 -5.84
N VAL A 97 -2.00 0.42 -6.86
CA VAL A 97 -3.40 0.86 -6.87
C VAL A 97 -4.20 0.15 -5.78
N GLN A 98 -4.06 -1.18 -5.64
CA GLN A 98 -4.73 -1.92 -4.57
C GLN A 98 -4.32 -1.42 -3.17
N ALA A 99 -3.04 -1.07 -2.96
CA ALA A 99 -2.61 -0.47 -1.71
C ALA A 99 -3.32 0.86 -1.43
N ILE A 100 -3.43 1.73 -2.43
CA ILE A 100 -4.12 3.04 -2.33
C ILE A 100 -5.61 2.87 -2.04
N GLU A 101 -6.27 1.96 -2.76
CA GLU A 101 -7.69 1.67 -2.56
C GLU A 101 -7.94 1.18 -1.13
N ARG A 102 -7.12 0.22 -0.67
CA ARG A 102 -7.24 -0.31 0.69
C ARG A 102 -7.04 0.76 1.76
N MET A 103 -6.08 1.66 1.57
CA MET A 103 -5.90 2.80 2.49
C MET A 103 -7.09 3.75 2.48
N THR A 104 -7.67 4.00 1.32
CA THR A 104 -8.81 4.90 1.17
C THR A 104 -10.03 4.34 1.90
N GLU A 105 -10.31 3.04 1.75
CA GLU A 105 -11.37 2.34 2.47
C GLU A 105 -11.21 2.48 3.99
N VAL A 106 -10.04 2.11 4.51
CA VAL A 106 -9.78 2.15 5.95
C VAL A 106 -9.91 3.57 6.51
N ASN A 107 -9.43 4.57 5.77
CA ASN A 107 -9.54 5.96 6.20
C ASN A 107 -11.01 6.44 6.23
N GLN A 108 -11.82 6.00 5.26
CA GLN A 108 -13.26 6.28 5.23
C GLN A 108 -13.98 5.63 6.42
N GLU A 109 -13.70 4.36 6.70
CA GLU A 109 -14.28 3.61 7.82
C GLU A 109 -13.95 4.27 9.17
N ARG A 110 -12.68 4.63 9.39
CA ARG A 110 -12.25 5.36 10.61
C ARG A 110 -12.94 6.71 10.72
N SER A 111 -12.96 7.48 9.63
CA SER A 111 -13.63 8.78 9.60
C SER A 111 -15.12 8.66 9.92
N TYR A 112 -15.77 7.59 9.45
CA TYR A 112 -17.18 7.33 9.70
C TYR A 112 -17.45 7.04 11.19
N PHE A 113 -16.62 6.20 11.82
CA PHE A 113 -16.73 5.94 13.25
C PHE A 113 -16.40 7.18 14.09
N MET A 114 -15.36 7.94 13.75
CA MET A 114 -15.02 9.20 14.43
C MET A 114 -16.19 10.19 14.43
N ASN A 115 -16.86 10.33 13.28
CA ASN A 115 -18.04 11.20 13.16
C ASN A 115 -19.21 10.71 14.01
N TYR A 116 -19.40 9.40 14.13
CA TYR A 116 -20.40 8.82 15.03
C TYR A 116 -20.12 9.19 16.49
N VAL A 117 -18.87 9.00 16.97
CA VAL A 117 -18.45 9.33 18.35
C VAL A 117 -18.67 10.83 18.63
N LYS A 118 -18.28 11.71 17.70
CA LYS A 118 -18.47 13.17 17.80
C LYS A 118 -19.95 13.56 17.88
N LYS A 119 -20.82 12.99 17.03
CA LYS A 119 -22.26 13.28 17.04
C LYS A 119 -22.94 12.88 18.35
N ARG A 120 -22.44 11.83 19.01
CA ARG A 120 -22.94 11.35 20.31
C ARG A 120 -22.29 12.06 21.51
N GLN A 121 -21.33 12.97 21.27
CA GLN A 121 -20.64 13.74 22.30
C GLN A 121 -20.04 12.86 23.40
N TRP A 122 -19.42 11.74 23.02
CA TRP A 122 -18.72 10.91 24.00
C TRP A 122 -17.53 11.68 24.58
N ASN A 123 -17.38 11.60 25.91
CA ASN A 123 -16.22 12.13 26.60
C ASN A 123 -15.05 11.16 26.42
N VAL A 124 -14.12 11.45 25.52
CA VAL A 124 -12.97 10.60 25.20
C VAL A 124 -11.66 11.37 25.33
N THR A 125 -10.56 10.67 25.56
CA THR A 125 -9.21 11.27 25.61
C THR A 125 -8.67 11.58 24.21
N GLU A 126 -7.61 12.38 24.12
CA GLU A 126 -6.86 12.54 22.86
C GLU A 126 -6.24 11.22 22.37
N GLN A 127 -5.85 10.35 23.30
CA GLN A 127 -5.27 9.05 22.97
C GLN A 127 -6.29 8.14 22.27
N PHE A 128 -7.58 8.22 22.62
CA PHE A 128 -8.65 7.52 21.93
C PHE A 128 -8.59 7.75 20.41
N TRP A 129 -8.43 9.02 19.99
CA TRP A 129 -8.39 9.37 18.58
C TRP A 129 -7.13 8.84 17.89
N SER A 130 -5.98 8.92 18.55
CA SER A 130 -4.73 8.36 18.02
C SER A 130 -4.82 6.84 17.85
N TYR A 131 -5.34 6.12 18.84
CA TYR A 131 -5.47 4.65 18.77
C TYR A 131 -6.47 4.23 17.69
N LEU A 132 -7.60 4.91 17.58
CA LEU A 132 -8.57 4.68 16.54
C LEU A 132 -7.98 4.95 15.15
N GLN A 133 -7.26 6.06 15.00
CA GLN A 133 -6.72 6.51 13.72
C GLN A 133 -5.48 5.72 13.28
N GLU A 134 -4.64 5.24 14.18
CA GLU A 134 -3.41 4.52 13.84
C GLU A 134 -3.58 3.00 13.89
N TYR A 135 -4.31 2.48 14.87
CA TYR A 135 -4.38 1.03 15.11
C TYR A 135 -5.76 0.44 14.81
N GLY A 136 -6.74 1.28 14.43
CA GLY A 136 -8.12 0.83 14.28
C GLY A 136 -8.73 0.35 15.61
N GLU A 137 -8.24 0.85 16.75
CA GLU A 137 -8.62 0.38 18.08
C GLU A 137 -9.58 1.34 18.78
N VAL A 138 -10.71 0.80 19.24
CA VAL A 138 -11.64 1.46 20.17
C VAL A 138 -11.27 1.01 21.58
N ARG A 139 -10.50 1.83 22.30
CA ARG A 139 -10.06 1.52 23.67
C ARG A 139 -11.09 2.00 24.69
N VAL A 140 -11.67 1.07 25.44
CA VAL A 140 -12.72 1.36 26.42
C VAL A 140 -12.21 2.28 27.54
N THR A 141 -10.97 2.05 28.00
CA THR A 141 -10.31 2.85 29.05
C THR A 141 -10.18 4.33 28.70
N GLU A 142 -10.18 4.67 27.42
CA GLU A 142 -10.02 6.04 26.92
C GLU A 142 -11.36 6.78 26.78
N ILE A 143 -12.47 6.15 27.17
CA ILE A 143 -13.80 6.76 27.24
C ILE A 143 -14.07 7.12 28.71
N ASN A 144 -14.07 8.42 29.03
CA ASN A 144 -14.23 8.98 30.37
C ASN A 144 -15.70 8.92 30.84
N SER A 145 -16.22 7.69 31.01
CA SER A 145 -17.59 7.43 31.42
C SER A 145 -17.68 6.12 32.22
N PRO A 146 -18.44 6.08 33.32
CA PRO A 146 -18.74 4.81 34.01
C PRO A 146 -19.60 3.86 33.18
N TYR A 147 -20.14 4.33 32.04
CA TYR A 147 -20.93 3.54 31.10
C TYR A 147 -20.17 3.25 29.80
N ALA A 148 -18.85 3.41 29.76
CA ALA A 148 -18.02 3.26 28.55
C ALA A 148 -18.33 1.99 27.73
N GLU A 149 -18.39 0.82 28.38
CA GLU A 149 -18.71 -0.45 27.71
C GLU A 149 -20.09 -0.44 27.05
N LYS A 150 -21.08 0.24 27.65
CA LYS A 150 -22.44 0.33 27.13
C LYS A 150 -22.59 1.35 26.00
N LEU A 151 -21.65 2.30 25.91
CA LEU A 151 -21.67 3.31 24.86
C LEU A 151 -21.26 2.69 23.52
N ILE A 152 -20.39 1.69 23.52
CA ILE A 152 -19.82 1.12 22.29
C ILE A 152 -20.85 0.28 21.52
N PRO A 153 -21.25 0.71 20.31
CA PRO A 153 -22.15 -0.06 19.45
C PRO A 153 -21.36 -1.16 18.73
N ILE A 154 -21.36 -2.38 19.28
CA ILE A 154 -20.56 -3.52 18.79
C ILE A 154 -20.77 -3.75 17.29
N ASP A 155 -22.03 -3.89 16.83
CA ASP A 155 -22.37 -4.11 15.42
C ASP A 155 -21.83 -3.02 14.48
N PHE A 156 -21.68 -1.78 14.98
CA PHE A 156 -21.20 -0.67 14.19
C PHE A 156 -19.67 -0.61 14.14
N VAL A 157 -19.01 -0.94 15.25
CA VAL A 157 -17.54 -1.12 15.30
C VAL A 157 -17.13 -2.22 14.31
N GLU A 158 -17.82 -3.36 14.32
CA GLU A 158 -17.54 -4.49 13.42
C GLU A 158 -17.70 -4.09 11.95
N LYS A 159 -18.75 -3.33 11.61
CA LYS A 159 -18.96 -2.77 10.25
C LYS A 159 -17.86 -1.81 9.80
N CYS A 160 -17.17 -1.15 10.73
CA CYS A 160 -16.05 -0.27 10.44
C CYS A 160 -14.71 -1.02 10.48
N HIS A 161 -14.72 -2.35 10.63
CA HIS A 161 -13.52 -3.20 10.77
C HIS A 161 -12.58 -2.74 11.90
N LEU A 162 -13.15 -2.18 12.97
CA LEU A 162 -12.40 -1.72 14.14
C LEU A 162 -12.33 -2.82 15.20
N LYS A 163 -11.32 -2.75 16.06
CA LYS A 163 -11.12 -3.68 17.18
C LYS A 163 -11.47 -3.01 18.50
N ILE A 164 -12.26 -3.68 19.33
CA ILE A 164 -12.50 -3.23 20.71
C ILE A 164 -11.37 -3.77 21.60
N VAL A 165 -10.76 -2.88 22.38
CA VAL A 165 -9.75 -3.21 23.39
C VAL A 165 -10.27 -2.73 24.73
N LYS A 166 -10.44 -3.67 25.66
CA LYS A 166 -10.98 -3.41 27.00
C LYS A 166 -9.93 -2.88 27.94
#